data_AF-S9QKW3-F1
#
_entry.id   AF-S9QKW3-F1
#
_cell.length_a   1.000
_cell.length_b   1.000
_cell.length_c   1.000
_cell.angle_alpha   90.00
_cell.angle_beta   90.00
_cell.angle_gamma   90.00
#
_symmetry.space_group_name_H-M   'P 1'
#
loop_
_entity.id
_entity.type
_entity.pdbx_description
1 polymer ?
#
loop_
_entity_poly.entity_id
_entity_poly.type
_entity_poly.pdbx_seq_one_letter_code
_entity_poly.pdbx_strand_id
1 'polypeptide(L)' 'MSGAPYAVARLARSSDGKVVSQRYPSREAAERAARYLADKKGEPFVVLSPEKPTYPGDRSLGLFDS' A
#
# COMPACT_ATOMS: atom_id res chain seq x y z
N MET A 1 1.17 17.21 10.52
CA MET A 1 0.58 16.06 9.80
C MET A 1 1.63 15.47 8.86
N SER A 2 1.50 14.18 8.55
CA SER A 2 2.33 13.36 7.65
C SER A 2 3.57 12.69 8.26
N GLY A 3 3.36 11.53 8.88
CA GLY A 3 4.44 10.64 9.34
C GLY A 3 4.76 9.48 8.39
N ALA A 4 4.09 9.35 7.23
CA ALA A 4 4.25 8.17 6.37
C ALA A 4 3.86 8.44 4.91
N PRO A 5 4.82 8.85 4.06
CA PRO A 5 4.53 9.17 2.65
C PRO A 5 4.44 7.93 1.75
N TYR A 6 4.85 6.75 2.23
CA TYR A 6 4.78 5.50 1.48
C TYR A 6 3.59 4.66 1.95
N ALA A 7 3.01 3.86 1.06
CA ALA A 7 1.94 2.93 1.41
C ALA A 7 2.11 1.59 0.69
N VAL A 8 1.71 0.50 1.36
CA VAL A 8 1.57 -0.82 0.76
C VAL A 8 0.11 -1.24 0.84
N ALA A 9 -0.48 -1.49 -0.33
CA ALA A 9 -1.83 -2.03 -0.47
C ALA A 9 -1.75 -3.55 -0.63
N ARG A 10 -2.51 -4.31 0.16
CA ARG A 10 -2.77 -5.73 -0.12
C ARG A 10 -3.99 -5.82 -1.01
N LEU A 11 -3.82 -6.31 -2.23
CA LEU A 11 -4.90 -6.45 -3.22
C LEU A 11 -5.77 -7.70 -2.98
N ALA A 12 -5.52 -8.47 -1.92
CA ALA A 12 -6.43 -9.51 -1.49
C ALA A 12 -7.78 -8.88 -1.09
N ARG A 13 -8.87 -9.35 -1.69
CA ARG A 13 -10.22 -8.94 -1.29
C ARG A 13 -10.45 -9.39 0.14
N SER A 14 -10.55 -8.44 1.07
CA SER A 14 -11.17 -8.70 2.37
C SER A 14 -12.61 -9.18 2.16
N SER A 15 -13.18 -9.91 3.11
CA SER A 15 -14.56 -10.41 3.05
C SER A 15 -15.60 -9.30 2.89
N ASP A 16 -15.25 -8.06 3.23
CA ASP A 16 -16.04 -6.84 3.05
C ASP A 16 -15.71 -6.07 1.74
N GLY A 17 -14.91 -6.66 0.85
CA GLY A 17 -14.52 -6.09 -0.45
C GLY A 17 -13.50 -4.95 -0.35
N LYS A 18 -13.02 -4.61 0.85
CA LYS A 18 -12.07 -3.52 1.05
C LYS A 18 -10.63 -3.97 0.82
N VAL A 19 -9.81 -3.03 0.38
CA VAL A 19 -8.36 -3.19 0.27
C VAL A 19 -7.73 -2.78 1.59
N VAL A 20 -6.88 -3.64 2.13
CA VAL A 20 -6.16 -3.36 3.38
C VAL A 20 -4.86 -2.65 3.01
N SER A 21 -4.71 -1.42 3.49
CA SER A 21 -3.52 -0.62 3.27
C SER A 21 -2.79 -0.32 4.57
N GLN A 22 -1.46 -0.17 4.48
CA GLN A 22 -0.63 0.29 5.59
C GLN A 22 0.34 1.36 5.09
N ARG A 23 0.51 2.42 5.87
CA ARG A 23 1.44 3.52 5.57
C ARG A 23 2.78 3.30 6.27
N TYR A 24 3.86 3.75 5.62
CA TYR A 24 5.24 3.60 6.08
C TYR A 24 6.01 4.92 6.02
N PRO A 25 6.90 5.19 6.99
CA PRO A 25 7.70 6.41 7.06
C PRO A 25 8.79 6.48 5.99
N SER A 26 9.27 5.33 5.50
CA SER A 26 10.33 5.25 4.51
C SER A 26 10.04 4.24 3.40
N ARG A 27 10.70 4.45 2.26
CA ARG A 27 10.64 3.55 1.10
C ARG A 27 11.07 2.14 1.46
N GLU A 28 12.17 2.00 2.19
CA GLU A 28 12.73 0.70 2.57
C GLU A 28 11.78 -0.08 3.48
N ALA A 29 11.06 0.60 4.38
CA ALA A 29 10.06 -0.02 5.23
C ALA A 29 8.87 -0.55 4.40
N ALA A 30 8.39 0.24 3.45
CA ALA A 30 7.33 -0.17 2.52
C ALA A 30 7.77 -1.35 1.64
N GLU A 31 8.97 -1.29 1.04
CA GLU A 31 9.50 -2.35 0.19
C GLU A 31 9.73 -3.66 0.97
N ARG A 32 10.18 -3.58 2.23
CA ARG A 32 10.34 -4.77 3.08
C ARG A 32 9.00 -5.42 3.41
N ALA A 33 7.99 -4.63 3.74
CA ALA A 33 6.65 -5.13 3.99
C ALA A 33 6.03 -5.76 2.73
N ALA A 34 6.22 -5.11 1.57
CA ALA A 34 5.78 -5.60 0.27
C ALA A 34 6.42 -6.96 -0.08
N ARG A 35 7.75 -7.10 0.07
CA ARG A 35 8.44 -8.39 -0.13
C ARG A 35 7.93 -9.46 0.84
N TYR A 36 7.72 -9.11 2.11
CA TYR A 36 7.15 -10.05 3.08
C TYR A 36 5.76 -10.56 2.65
N LEU A 37 4.90 -9.68 2.14
CA LEU A 37 3.58 -10.06 1.62
C LEU A 37 3.67 -10.96 0.38
N ALA A 38 4.61 -10.67 -0.53
CA ALA A 38 4.90 -11.50 -1.69
C ALA A 38 5.35 -12.91 -1.29
N ASP A 39 6.39 -12.98 -0.44
CA ASP A 39 7.13 -14.20 -0.18
C ASP A 39 6.40 -15.13 0.80
N LYS A 40 5.69 -14.56 1.79
CA LYS A 40 5.03 -15.35 2.85
C LYS A 40 3.57 -15.63 2.59
N LYS A 41 2.88 -14.75 1.86
CA LYS A 41 1.44 -14.87 1.64
C LYS A 41 1.04 -15.13 0.19
N GLY A 42 1.97 -14.95 -0.77
CA GLY A 42 1.66 -15.07 -2.20
C GLY A 42 0.60 -14.07 -2.65
N GLU A 43 0.43 -12.98 -1.90
CA GLU A 43 -0.66 -12.03 -2.15
C GLU A 43 -0.19 -10.91 -3.08
N PRO A 44 -1.01 -10.52 -4.08
CA PRO A 44 -0.71 -9.36 -4.89
C PRO A 44 -0.74 -8.10 -4.03
N PHE A 45 0.24 -7.22 -4.23
CA PHE A 45 0.38 -5.96 -3.51
C PHE A 45 0.77 -4.82 -4.45
N VAL A 46 0.56 -3.59 -4.00
CA VAL A 46 1.05 -2.38 -4.69
C VAL A 46 1.82 -1.53 -3.69
N VAL A 47 3.03 -1.10 -4.10
CA VAL A 47 3.82 -0.12 -3.36
C VAL A 47 3.64 1.25 -3.99
N LEU A 48 3.06 2.16 -3.22
CA LEU A 48 2.88 3.54 -3.57
C LEU A 48 3.96 4.38 -2.89
N SER A 49 4.58 5.24 -3.70
CA SER A 49 5.66 6.16 -3.32
C SER A 49 5.22 7.56 -3.77
N PRO A 50 5.57 8.62 -3.02
CA PRO A 50 5.32 10.00 -3.45
C PRO A 50 6.01 10.34 -4.78
N GLU A 51 7.04 9.57 -5.15
CA GLU A 51 7.78 9.70 -6.41
C GLU A 51 7.03 9.12 -7.62
N LYS A 52 6.00 8.29 -7.39
CA LYS A 52 5.19 7.69 -8.46
C LYS A 52 3.94 8.54 -8.72
N PRO A 53 3.53 8.73 -9.98
CA PRO A 53 2.27 9.37 -10.28
C PRO A 53 1.13 8.61 -9.62
N THR A 54 0.35 9.30 -8.81
CA THR A 54 -0.84 8.75 -8.15
C THR A 54 -1.98 8.75 -9.16
N TYR A 55 -2.54 7.58 -9.46
CA TYR A 55 -3.71 7.46 -10.32
C TYR A 55 -4.99 7.70 -9.51
N PRO A 56 -6.08 8.19 -10.13
CA PRO A 56 -7.36 8.37 -9.44
C PRO A 56 -7.85 7.10 -8.73
N GLY A 57 -7.56 5.92 -9.30
CA GLY A 57 -7.86 4.63 -8.68
C GLY A 57 -7.11 4.37 -7.37
N ASP A 58 -5.92 4.94 -7.16
CA ASP A 58 -5.14 4.77 -5.94
C ASP A 58 -5.81 5.44 -4.74
N ARG A 59 -6.53 6.55 -4.95
CA ARG A 59 -7.34 7.20 -3.92
C ARG A 59 -8.57 6.37 -3.56
N SER A 60 -9.24 5.78 -4.54
CA SER A 60 -10.39 4.90 -4.33
C SER A 60 -10.05 3.64 -3.53
N LEU A 61 -8.78 3.23 -3.52
CA LEU A 61 -8.27 2.13 -2.72
C LEU A 61 -7.97 2.52 -1.25
N GLY A 62 -8.27 3.77 -0.84
CA GLY A 62 -8.00 4.27 0.51
C GLY A 62 -6.51 4.34 0.83
N LEU A 63 -5.66 4.48 -0.19
CA LEU A 63 -4.20 4.45 -0.04
C LEU A 63 -3.61 5.81 0.31
N PHE A 64 -4.38 6.86 0.07
CA PHE A 64 -4.10 8.21 0.53
C PHE A 64 -5.37 8.73 1.19
N ASP A 65 -5.34 8.94 2.50
CA ASP A 65 -6.35 9.78 3.14
C ASP A 65 -6.34 11.16 2.49
N SER A 66 -7.54 11.67 2.21
CA SER A 66 -7.78 13.06 1.81
C SER A 66 -7.56 13.99 2.99
#